data_AF-A0A351L4R2-F1
#
_entry.id   AF-A0A351L4R2-F1
#
_cell.length_a   1.000
_cell.length_b   1.000
_cell.length_c   1.000
_cell.angle_alpha   90.00
_cell.angle_beta   90.00
_cell.angle_gamma   90.00
#
_symmetry.space_group_name_H-M   'P 1'
#
loop_
_entity.id
_entity.type
_entity.pdbx_description
1 polymer ?
#
loop_
_entity_poly.entity_id
_entity_poly.type
_entity_poly.pdbx_seq_one_letter_code
_entity_poly.pdbx_strand_id
1 'polypeptide(L)'
;MEDLSNKPTNLEEFTHFSISEIKQLNPNVNIMAQGETNLANNIPAYQVIYTVKDGQLNLKKMQTWLLKNQQAYTITYTAEADKYALFENSVKSMLNTLEIK
;
A
#
# COMPACT_ATOMS: atom_id res chain seq x y z
N MET A 1 21.29 8.56 2.56
CA MET A 1 20.70 9.12 1.33
C MET A 1 20.18 7.95 0.53
N GLU A 2 18.91 7.96 0.20
CA GLU A 2 18.29 6.91 -0.60
C GLU A 2 18.64 7.15 -2.07
N ASP A 3 19.29 6.16 -2.69
CA ASP A 3 19.68 6.22 -4.09
C ASP A 3 18.42 5.96 -4.96
N LEU A 4 17.82 7.04 -5.45
CA LEU A 4 16.63 7.01 -6.31
C LEU A 4 16.97 6.87 -7.81
N SER A 5 18.20 6.46 -8.16
CA SER A 5 18.68 6.45 -9.56
C SER A 5 17.97 5.44 -10.47
N ASN A 6 17.33 4.42 -9.89
CA ASN A 6 16.45 3.49 -10.62
C ASN A 6 15.01 3.70 -10.15
N LYS A 7 14.38 4.81 -10.57
CA LYS A 7 12.94 4.96 -10.39
C LYS A 7 12.24 3.85 -11.15
N PRO A 8 11.42 3.03 -10.50
CA PRO A 8 10.69 1.99 -11.19
C PRO A 8 9.84 2.61 -12.29
N THR A 9 9.96 2.05 -13.48
CA THR A 9 9.40 2.59 -14.73
C THR A 9 7.97 2.11 -14.96
N ASN A 10 7.55 1.05 -14.25
CA ASN A 10 6.25 0.42 -14.35
C ASN A 10 5.78 -0.11 -12.98
N LEU A 11 4.48 -0.48 -12.91
CA LEU A 11 3.81 -0.85 -11.66
C LEU A 11 4.40 -2.12 -11.03
N GLU A 12 4.88 -3.06 -11.84
CA GLU A 12 5.49 -4.31 -11.37
C GLU A 12 6.82 -4.02 -10.66
N GLU A 13 7.70 -3.23 -11.28
CA GLU A 13 8.96 -2.82 -10.66
C GLU A 13 8.73 -2.04 -9.35
N PHE A 14 7.75 -1.12 -9.34
CA PHE A 14 7.43 -0.37 -8.12
C PHE A 14 6.85 -1.28 -7.04
N THR A 15 6.03 -2.26 -7.42
CA THR A 15 5.50 -3.29 -6.51
C THR A 15 6.62 -4.11 -5.88
N HIS A 16 7.59 -4.57 -6.68
CA HIS A 16 8.75 -5.29 -6.15
C HIS A 16 9.58 -4.45 -5.20
N PHE A 17 9.82 -3.17 -5.55
CA PHE A 17 10.51 -2.21 -4.69
C PHE A 17 9.76 -2.02 -3.36
N SER A 18 8.48 -1.65 -3.41
CA SER A 18 7.66 -1.37 -2.21
C SER A 18 7.51 -2.58 -1.30
N ILE A 19 7.30 -3.77 -1.84
CA ILE A 19 7.23 -5.00 -1.02
C ILE A 19 8.58 -5.31 -0.35
N SER A 20 9.69 -5.07 -1.05
CA SER A 20 11.03 -5.25 -0.49
C SER A 20 11.31 -4.26 0.63
N GLU A 21 10.96 -2.98 0.43
CA GLU A 21 11.06 -1.93 1.43
C GLU A 21 10.22 -2.24 2.67
N ILE A 22 8.95 -2.67 2.51
CA ILE A 22 8.09 -3.08 3.63
C ILE A 22 8.76 -4.16 4.47
N LYS A 23 9.33 -5.19 3.83
CA LYS A 23 10.01 -6.29 4.52
C LYS A 23 11.31 -5.85 5.20
N GLN A 24 12.09 -4.98 4.57
CA GLN A 24 13.34 -4.46 5.11
C GLN A 24 13.11 -3.58 6.34
N LEU A 25 12.13 -2.69 6.28
CA LEU A 25 11.79 -1.78 7.37
C LEU A 25 11.06 -2.49 8.52
N ASN A 26 10.41 -3.62 8.24
CA ASN A 26 9.61 -4.36 9.21
C ASN A 26 10.00 -5.84 9.18
N PRO A 27 11.11 -6.26 9.82
CA PRO A 27 11.61 -7.63 9.76
C PRO A 27 10.62 -8.71 10.21
N ASN A 28 9.63 -8.33 11.03
CA ASN A 28 8.57 -9.21 11.54
C ASN A 28 7.20 -8.90 10.90
N VAL A 29 7.17 -8.31 9.69
CA VAL A 29 5.92 -8.05 8.97
C VAL A 29 5.19 -9.34 8.67
N ASN A 30 3.88 -9.34 8.88
CA ASN A 30 3.01 -10.42 8.45
C ASN A 30 2.09 -9.93 7.34
N ILE A 31 2.39 -10.34 6.10
CA ILE A 31 1.57 -10.04 4.92
C ILE A 31 0.36 -10.96 4.93
N MET A 32 -0.84 -10.38 5.07
CA MET A 32 -2.10 -11.12 5.18
C MET A 32 -2.77 -11.33 3.82
N ALA A 33 -2.70 -10.33 2.95
CA ALA A 33 -3.26 -10.38 1.60
C ALA A 33 -2.48 -9.43 0.69
N GLN A 34 -2.36 -9.76 -0.59
CA GLN A 34 -1.80 -8.87 -1.60
C GLN A 34 -2.27 -9.27 -3.00
N GLY A 35 -2.29 -8.31 -3.92
CA GLY A 35 -2.61 -8.58 -5.32
C GLY A 35 -2.91 -7.31 -6.12
N GLU A 36 -3.07 -7.52 -7.41
CA GLU A 36 -3.54 -6.50 -8.34
C GLU A 36 -4.96 -6.06 -7.99
N THR A 37 -5.23 -4.77 -8.19
CA THR A 37 -6.54 -4.15 -8.00
C THR A 37 -6.69 -2.97 -8.95
N ASN A 38 -7.87 -2.36 -8.98
CA ASN A 38 -8.12 -1.14 -9.73
C ASN A 38 -8.69 -0.05 -8.81
N LEU A 39 -8.27 1.20 -9.03
CA LEU A 39 -8.94 2.38 -8.46
C LEU A 39 -10.05 2.88 -9.40
N ALA A 40 -10.63 4.04 -9.06
CA ALA A 40 -11.59 4.72 -9.93
C ALA A 40 -11.08 4.82 -11.38
N ASN A 41 -12.01 4.73 -12.34
CA ASN A 41 -11.71 4.75 -13.78
C ASN A 41 -10.79 3.60 -14.27
N ASN A 42 -10.79 2.45 -13.57
CA ASN A 42 -10.00 1.26 -13.91
C ASN A 42 -8.48 1.51 -13.95
N ILE A 43 -7.97 2.42 -13.11
CA ILE A 43 -6.54 2.67 -13.02
C ILE A 43 -5.88 1.46 -12.33
N PRO A 44 -4.94 0.75 -12.98
CA PRO A 44 -4.25 -0.38 -12.38
C PRO A 44 -3.48 0.04 -11.14
N ALA A 45 -3.61 -0.77 -10.10
CA ALA A 45 -2.96 -0.58 -8.82
C ALA A 45 -2.57 -1.93 -8.22
N TYR A 46 -1.75 -1.89 -7.18
CA TYR A 46 -1.44 -3.06 -6.36
C TYR A 46 -1.78 -2.75 -4.92
N GLN A 47 -2.41 -3.70 -4.23
CA GLN A 47 -2.78 -3.58 -2.83
C GLN A 47 -2.09 -4.65 -2.01
N VAL A 48 -1.64 -4.27 -0.81
CA VAL A 48 -1.14 -5.17 0.23
C VAL A 48 -1.79 -4.83 1.56
N ILE A 49 -2.18 -5.87 2.30
CA ILE A 49 -2.68 -5.78 3.67
C ILE A 49 -1.72 -6.55 4.55
N TYR A 50 -1.18 -5.90 5.57
CA TYR A 50 -0.18 -6.50 6.44
C TYR A 50 -0.27 -5.95 7.86
N THR A 51 0.30 -6.68 8.82
CA THR A 51 0.44 -6.23 10.21
C THR A 51 1.90 -6.01 10.57
N VAL A 52 2.15 -4.99 11.39
CA VAL A 52 3.46 -4.66 11.96
C VAL A 52 3.32 -4.37 13.45
N LYS A 53 4.38 -4.67 14.21
CA LYS A 53 4.49 -4.21 15.58
C LYS A 53 5.29 -2.92 15.61
N ASP A 54 4.74 -1.90 16.25
CA ASP A 54 5.42 -0.63 16.53
C ASP A 54 5.39 -0.38 18.04
N GLY A 55 6.50 -0.71 18.70
CA GLY A 55 6.55 -0.80 20.16
C GLY A 55 5.53 -1.80 20.71
N GLN A 56 4.56 -1.32 21.48
CA GLN A 56 3.47 -2.13 22.04
C GLN A 56 2.23 -2.18 21.14
N LEU A 57 2.17 -1.36 20.09
CA LEU A 57 1.01 -1.30 19.20
C LEU A 57 1.11 -2.39 18.13
N ASN A 58 0.01 -3.11 17.94
CA ASN A 58 -0.18 -3.97 16.78
C ASN A 58 -0.98 -3.21 15.73
N LEU A 59 -0.32 -2.82 14.65
CA LEU A 59 -0.94 -2.03 13.58
C LEU A 59 -1.25 -2.92 12.39
N LYS A 60 -2.43 -2.74 11.81
CA LYS A 60 -2.82 -3.31 10.53
C LYS A 60 -2.86 -2.20 9.49
N LYS A 61 -2.20 -2.43 8.36
CA LYS A 61 -2.05 -1.48 7.27
C LYS A 61 -2.63 -2.05 5.99
N MET A 62 -3.34 -1.21 5.24
CA MET A 62 -3.66 -1.40 3.83
C MET A 62 -2.91 -0.34 3.05
N GLN A 63 -2.01 -0.78 2.16
CA GLN A 63 -1.34 0.10 1.22
C GLN A 63 -1.82 -0.25 -0.18
N THR A 64 -2.25 0.76 -0.92
CA THR A 64 -2.60 0.64 -2.33
C THR A 64 -1.76 1.63 -3.11
N TRP A 65 -1.05 1.19 -4.14
CA TRP A 65 -0.24 2.07 -4.96
C TRP A 65 -0.48 1.89 -6.44
N LEU A 66 -0.22 2.97 -7.17
CA LEU A 66 -0.27 3.05 -8.62
C LEU A 66 0.87 3.91 -9.15
N LEU A 67 1.12 3.77 -10.46
CA LEU A 67 1.94 4.70 -11.22
C LEU A 67 1.08 5.40 -12.26
N LYS A 68 1.14 6.73 -12.28
CA LYS A 68 0.50 7.57 -13.29
C LYS A 68 1.42 8.71 -13.67
N ASN A 69 1.58 8.99 -14.97
CA ASN A 69 2.42 10.09 -15.47
C ASN A 69 3.85 10.09 -14.88
N GLN A 70 4.49 8.92 -14.76
CA GLN A 70 5.81 8.73 -14.12
C GLN A 70 5.89 9.17 -12.64
N GLN A 71 4.76 9.25 -11.95
CA GLN A 71 4.67 9.50 -10.51
C GLN A 71 4.02 8.33 -9.80
N ALA A 72 4.61 7.93 -8.68
CA ALA A 72 4.06 6.92 -7.79
C ALA A 72 3.12 7.57 -6.77
N TYR A 73 1.95 6.97 -6.60
CA TYR A 73 0.99 7.37 -5.58
C TYR A 73 0.77 6.18 -4.67
N THR A 74 0.94 6.39 -3.37
CA THR A 74 0.70 5.36 -2.35
C THR A 74 -0.33 5.86 -1.35
N ILE A 75 -1.47 5.20 -1.31
CA ILE A 75 -2.52 5.42 -0.31
C ILE A 75 -2.31 4.44 0.82
N THR A 76 -2.19 4.95 2.04
CA THR A 76 -1.98 4.13 3.24
C THR A 76 -3.12 4.34 4.23
N TYR A 77 -3.85 3.27 4.54
CA TYR A 77 -4.73 3.20 5.69
C TYR A 77 -4.04 2.43 6.81
N THR A 78 -3.97 3.02 8.01
CA THR A 78 -3.39 2.40 9.20
C THR A 78 -4.38 2.50 10.36
N ALA A 79 -4.53 1.40 11.10
CA ALA A 79 -5.27 1.37 12.35
C ALA A 79 -4.65 0.35 13.30
N GLU A 80 -4.96 0.44 14.60
CA GLU A 80 -4.76 -0.68 15.51
C GLU A 80 -5.55 -1.90 14.99
N ALA A 81 -4.95 -3.09 15.12
CA ALA A 81 -5.46 -4.30 14.47
C ALA A 81 -6.90 -4.66 14.89
N ASP A 82 -7.29 -4.36 16.13
CA ASP A 82 -8.62 -4.55 16.69
C ASP A 82 -9.66 -3.53 16.20
N LYS A 83 -9.21 -2.33 15.81
CA LYS A 83 -10.06 -1.23 15.29
C LYS A 83 -10.10 -1.15 13.78
N TYR A 84 -9.26 -1.91 13.07
CA TYR A 84 -9.12 -1.86 11.62
C TYR A 84 -10.45 -2.08 10.87
N ALA A 85 -11.27 -3.04 11.34
CA ALA A 85 -12.53 -3.36 10.68
C ALA A 85 -13.57 -2.21 10.75
N LEU A 86 -13.41 -1.25 11.69
CA LEU A 86 -14.36 -0.16 11.89
C LEU A 86 -14.46 0.78 10.67
N PHE A 87 -13.35 0.98 9.96
CA PHE A 87 -13.29 1.91 8.83
C PHE A 87 -12.87 1.26 7.51
N GLU A 88 -12.65 -0.06 7.49
CA GLU A 88 -12.23 -0.78 6.30
C GLU A 88 -13.17 -0.54 5.10
N ASN A 89 -14.48 -0.61 5.33
CA ASN A 89 -15.47 -0.37 4.27
C ASN A 89 -15.47 1.08 3.80
N SER A 90 -15.32 2.05 4.70
CA SER A 90 -15.23 3.47 4.34
C SER A 90 -13.99 3.75 3.48
N VAL A 91 -12.85 3.15 3.83
CA VAL A 91 -11.60 3.26 3.06
C VAL A 91 -11.75 2.61 1.67
N LYS A 92 -12.37 1.42 1.58
CA LYS A 92 -12.65 0.78 0.28
C LYS A 92 -13.53 1.67 -0.60
N SER A 93 -14.58 2.27 -0.05
CA SER A 93 -15.42 3.22 -0.77
C SER A 93 -14.63 4.44 -1.25
N MET A 94 -13.75 4.98 -0.40
CA MET A 94 -12.87 6.09 -0.79
C MET A 94 -11.95 5.72 -1.95
N LEU A 95 -11.31 4.54 -1.92
CA LEU A 95 -10.44 4.06 -3.00
C LEU A 95 -11.20 3.90 -4.33
N ASN A 96 -12.44 3.41 -4.27
CA ASN A 96 -13.29 3.24 -5.46
C ASN A 96 -13.69 4.57 -6.11
N THR A 97 -13.67 5.67 -5.36
CA THR A 97 -14.00 7.02 -5.85
C THR A 97 -12.79 7.92 -6.04
N LEU A 98 -11.58 7.45 -5.69
CA LEU A 98 -10.38 8.27 -5.69
C LEU A 98 -9.89 8.50 -7.13
N GLU A 99 -10.06 9.73 -7.60
CA GLU A 99 -9.51 10.16 -8.88
C GLU A 99 -8.12 10.76 -8.71
N ILE A 100 -7.14 10.17 -9.39
CA ILE A 100 -5.80 10.74 -9.53
C ILE A 100 -5.71 11.38 -10.90
N LYS A 101 -5.41 12.68 -10.98
CA LYS A 101 -5.33 13.46 -12.24
C LYS A 101 -3.92 13.44 -12.81
#